data_AF-A0A6I1GHB5-F1
#
_entry.id   AF-A0A6I1GHB5-F1
#
_cell.length_a   1.000
_cell.length_b   1.000
_cell.length_c   1.000
_cell.angle_alpha   90.00
_cell.angle_beta   90.00
_cell.angle_gamma   90.00
#
_symmetry.space_group_name_H-M   'P 1'
#
loop_
_entity.id
_entity.type
_entity.pdbx_description
1 polymer ?
#
loop_
_entity_poly.entity_id
_entity_poly.type
_entity_poly.pdbx_seq_one_letter_code
_entity_poly.pdbx_strand_id
1 'polypeptide(L)'
;MTASRHAGHGDLVVTGGRGGFVVAVEDLERVVQTLARCAETVSGAAFTVHRLELSSWAAWFSGLDTAIHLSRVEWCRVGAVTALRDLAVELDTLVRRTTWVITGYRLAEQESAALIALARSATVAVTLGAQLAGARVGLLVDGSPETVEQVPVAAGSRVVVHDLASVLTSQSLISGRPVVRVIEVAQPDGSGAWIVQIPGTQQWSPRADPRVHDLTSDVRAMSLRPSVLAETALAALLDAQVRSGRPDARGEPVMLTGHSLGGIVATAIAADARLREEVNLTHVVTAGSPVGHMPVPPGVQVLALEHTGDIVPLADLTPNPDLPHWTTVRRDVPDATMIMPGPGPREHSALTYRETARLAVRAAEDGGHPSLVDWMAGASPFLAGGPAGVARPRDGPGPQHVRDYRVRRRPEGAG
;
A
#
# COMPACT_ATOMS: atom_id res chain seq x y z
N MET A 1 -35.08 13.13 -19.35
CA MET A 1 -33.78 12.74 -19.91
C MET A 1 -32.73 12.87 -18.81
N THR A 2 -32.50 11.80 -18.06
CA THR A 2 -31.48 11.72 -17.02
C THR A 2 -30.15 11.42 -17.68
N ALA A 3 -29.23 12.39 -17.67
CA ALA A 3 -27.88 12.20 -18.15
C ALA A 3 -27.16 11.20 -17.23
N SER A 4 -26.90 10.00 -17.75
CA SER A 4 -25.95 9.06 -17.16
C SER A 4 -24.58 9.74 -17.10
N ARG A 5 -24.13 10.13 -15.89
CA ARG A 5 -22.71 10.39 -15.66
C ARG A 5 -22.00 9.06 -15.81
N HIS A 6 -21.34 8.86 -16.96
CA HIS A 6 -20.35 7.81 -17.08
C HIS A 6 -19.21 8.14 -16.10
N ALA A 7 -18.95 7.24 -15.15
CA ALA A 7 -17.85 7.36 -14.21
C ALA A 7 -16.52 7.39 -14.97
N GLY A 8 -15.86 8.54 -14.99
CA GLY A 8 -14.51 8.70 -15.53
C GLY A 8 -13.48 8.25 -14.50
N HIS A 9 -12.23 8.06 -14.92
CA HIS A 9 -11.12 7.70 -14.02
C HIS A 9 -10.83 8.76 -12.94
N GLY A 10 -11.41 9.97 -13.06
CA GLY A 10 -11.32 11.07 -12.08
C GLY A 10 -12.08 10.83 -10.76
N ASP A 11 -12.77 9.69 -10.61
CA ASP A 11 -13.50 9.33 -9.38
C ASP A 11 -12.63 8.54 -8.37
N LEU A 12 -11.34 8.33 -8.65
CA LEU A 12 -10.41 7.65 -7.76
C LEU A 12 -9.52 8.65 -7.02
N VAL A 13 -9.39 8.47 -5.71
CA VAL A 13 -8.41 9.15 -4.86
C VAL A 13 -7.34 8.12 -4.48
N VAL A 14 -6.09 8.37 -4.88
CA VAL A 14 -4.96 7.48 -4.57
C VAL A 14 -4.06 8.15 -3.54
N THR A 15 -3.75 7.45 -2.45
CA THR A 15 -2.83 7.90 -1.39
C THR A 15 -1.75 6.84 -1.13
N GLY A 16 -0.59 7.24 -0.62
CA GLY A 16 0.55 6.34 -0.42
C GLY A 16 1.24 5.89 -1.71
N GLY A 17 2.12 4.89 -1.59
CA GLY A 17 2.94 4.38 -2.69
C GLY A 17 4.06 5.35 -3.10
N ARG A 18 4.32 5.45 -4.41
CA ARG A 18 5.30 6.41 -4.96
C ARG A 18 4.83 7.84 -4.70
N GLY A 19 5.55 8.55 -3.83
CA GLY A 19 5.24 9.93 -3.46
C GLY A 19 4.34 10.06 -2.22
N GLY A 20 4.27 9.02 -1.39
CA GLY A 20 3.68 9.15 -0.06
C GLY A 20 4.31 10.30 0.75
N PHE A 21 3.57 10.83 1.73
CA PHE A 21 3.95 12.09 2.41
C PHE A 21 5.39 12.08 2.96
N VAL A 22 5.84 10.95 3.50
CA VAL A 22 7.21 10.79 4.02
C VAL A 22 8.25 11.09 2.93
N VAL A 23 8.07 10.56 1.72
CA VAL A 23 8.98 10.78 0.59
C VAL A 23 8.97 12.24 0.15
N ALA A 24 7.80 12.88 0.14
CA ALA A 24 7.67 14.29 -0.26
C ALA A 24 8.42 15.24 0.70
N VAL A 25 8.44 14.95 2.01
CA VAL A 25 9.18 15.74 3.01
C VAL A 25 10.68 15.55 2.85
N GLU A 26 11.15 14.32 2.65
CA GLU A 26 12.56 14.03 2.36
C GLU A 26 13.05 14.78 1.10
N ASP A 27 12.20 14.89 0.07
CA ASP A 27 12.50 15.66 -1.13
C ASP A 27 12.62 17.16 -0.85
N LEU A 28 11.73 17.73 -0.04
CA LEU A 28 11.83 19.13 0.39
C LEU A 28 13.12 19.39 1.17
N GLU A 29 13.55 18.47 2.01
CA GLU A 29 14.82 18.56 2.74
C GLU A 29 16.03 18.55 1.81
N ARG A 30 16.03 17.66 0.80
CA ARG A 30 17.07 17.64 -0.24
C ARG A 30 17.13 18.96 -1.01
N VAL A 31 15.98 19.56 -1.30
CA VAL A 31 15.91 20.90 -1.91
C VAL A 31 16.48 21.96 -0.97
N VAL A 32 16.10 21.98 0.31
CA VAL A 32 16.62 22.94 1.30
C VAL A 32 18.14 22.82 1.44
N GLN A 33 18.68 21.61 1.54
CA GLN A 33 20.13 21.37 1.59
C GLN A 33 20.84 21.90 0.33
N THR A 34 20.22 21.75 -0.83
CA THR A 34 20.76 22.27 -2.10
C THR A 34 20.72 23.80 -2.14
N LEU A 35 19.62 24.41 -1.71
CA LEU A 35 19.48 25.86 -1.61
C LEU A 35 20.49 26.47 -0.62
N ALA A 36 20.73 25.81 0.53
CA ALA A 36 21.73 26.23 1.51
C ALA A 36 23.15 26.21 0.91
N ARG A 37 23.53 25.12 0.22
CA ARG A 37 24.81 25.05 -0.51
C ARG A 37 24.96 26.14 -1.56
N CYS A 38 23.88 26.45 -2.29
CA CYS A 38 23.88 27.56 -3.25
C CYS A 38 24.11 28.91 -2.54
N ALA A 39 23.42 29.17 -1.42
CA ALA A 39 23.57 30.41 -0.65
C ALA A 39 25.00 30.59 -0.11
N GLU A 40 25.63 29.51 0.38
CA GLU A 40 27.03 29.51 0.82
C GLU A 40 27.98 29.82 -0.35
N THR A 41 27.75 29.20 -1.50
CA THR A 41 28.57 29.40 -2.71
C THR A 41 28.47 30.85 -3.21
N VAL A 42 27.26 31.41 -3.27
CA VAL A 42 27.01 32.81 -3.66
C VAL A 42 27.63 33.78 -2.67
N SER A 43 27.53 33.50 -1.37
CA SER A 43 28.15 34.32 -0.31
C SER A 43 29.69 34.29 -0.41
N GLY A 44 30.28 33.12 -0.66
CA GLY A 44 31.71 32.96 -0.87
C GLY A 44 32.22 33.68 -2.13
N ALA A 45 31.41 33.69 -3.20
CA ALA A 45 31.69 34.45 -4.41
C ALA A 45 31.65 35.97 -4.14
N ALA A 46 30.62 36.46 -3.44
CA ALA A 46 30.53 37.86 -3.03
C ALA A 46 31.73 38.30 -2.18
N PHE A 47 32.14 37.46 -1.21
CA PHE A 47 33.32 37.72 -0.39
C PHE A 47 34.62 37.73 -1.20
N THR A 48 34.77 36.83 -2.17
CA THR A 48 35.95 36.76 -3.04
C THR A 48 36.06 37.99 -3.93
N VAL A 49 34.95 38.44 -4.53
CA VAL A 49 34.89 39.67 -5.32
C VAL A 49 35.24 40.88 -4.44
N HIS A 50 34.68 40.96 -3.23
CA HIS A 50 35.01 42.03 -2.27
C HIS A 50 36.49 42.03 -1.84
N ARG A 51 37.10 40.85 -1.62
CA ARG A 51 38.54 40.76 -1.31
C ARG A 51 39.42 41.23 -2.47
N LEU A 52 39.03 40.94 -3.71
CA LEU A 52 39.70 41.49 -4.89
C LEU A 52 39.58 43.02 -4.92
N GLU A 53 38.46 43.61 -4.48
CA GLU A 53 38.32 45.07 -4.31
C GLU A 53 39.39 45.63 -3.35
N LEU A 54 39.57 45.06 -2.16
CA LEU A 54 40.58 45.51 -1.18
C LEU A 54 42.01 45.45 -1.73
N SER A 55 42.34 44.39 -2.49
CA SER A 55 43.66 44.26 -3.13
C SER A 55 43.90 45.27 -4.26
N SER A 56 42.83 45.68 -4.96
CA SER A 56 42.89 46.70 -6.00
C SER A 56 42.97 48.12 -5.45
N TRP A 57 42.34 48.40 -4.31
CA TRP A 57 42.52 49.64 -3.55
C TRP A 57 43.97 49.80 -3.06
N ALA A 58 44.59 48.71 -2.58
CA ALA A 58 46.00 48.71 -2.24
C ALA A 58 46.91 49.01 -3.46
N ALA A 59 46.52 48.57 -4.66
CA ALA A 59 47.20 48.92 -5.91
C ALA A 59 46.91 50.37 -6.36
N TRP A 60 45.73 50.92 -6.08
CA TRP A 60 45.36 52.32 -6.35
C TRP A 60 46.29 53.32 -5.64
N PHE A 61 46.64 53.04 -4.37
CA PHE A 61 47.63 53.82 -3.61
C PHE A 61 49.07 53.70 -4.16
N SER A 62 49.33 52.80 -5.12
CA SER A 62 50.64 52.63 -5.77
C SER A 62 50.83 53.43 -7.07
N GLY A 63 49.81 54.18 -7.53
CA GLY A 63 49.98 55.33 -8.44
C GLY A 63 50.05 55.05 -9.95
N LEU A 64 49.09 54.34 -10.54
CA LEU A 64 48.93 54.22 -12.00
C LEU A 64 47.63 54.86 -12.52
N ASP A 65 47.75 55.71 -13.55
CA ASP A 65 46.75 56.67 -14.02
C ASP A 65 45.78 56.06 -15.07
N THR A 66 44.63 55.53 -14.63
CA THR A 66 43.55 54.96 -15.50
C THR A 66 42.13 55.29 -15.01
N ALA A 67 41.88 56.50 -14.51
CA ALA A 67 40.70 56.83 -13.69
C ALA A 67 39.29 56.67 -14.33
N ILE A 68 39.10 56.88 -15.64
CA ILE A 68 37.75 56.94 -16.24
C ILE A 68 37.20 55.57 -16.68
N HIS A 69 38.05 54.68 -17.22
CA HIS A 69 37.62 53.30 -17.52
C HIS A 69 37.49 52.45 -16.24
N LEU A 70 38.28 52.76 -15.21
CA LEU A 70 38.19 52.09 -13.91
C LEU A 70 36.88 52.42 -13.18
N SER A 71 36.43 53.68 -13.17
CA SER A 71 35.18 54.05 -12.50
C SER A 71 33.94 53.32 -13.05
N ARG A 72 33.79 53.18 -14.38
CA ARG A 72 32.68 52.40 -14.97
C ARG A 72 32.77 50.91 -14.64
N VAL A 73 33.97 50.33 -14.63
CA VAL A 73 34.19 48.93 -14.24
C VAL A 73 33.92 48.74 -12.74
N GLU A 74 34.24 49.71 -11.90
CA GLU A 74 33.96 49.73 -10.46
C GLU A 74 32.47 49.81 -10.17
N TRP A 75 31.69 50.68 -10.84
CA TRP A 75 30.23 50.75 -10.65
C TRP A 75 29.52 49.45 -11.04
N CYS A 76 29.91 48.84 -12.16
CA CYS A 76 29.38 47.53 -12.56
C CYS A 76 29.76 46.42 -11.55
N ARG A 77 30.93 46.51 -10.92
CA ARG A 77 31.41 45.55 -9.91
C ARG A 77 30.73 45.71 -8.55
N VAL A 78 30.56 46.94 -8.05
CA VAL A 78 29.81 47.23 -6.82
C VAL A 78 28.37 46.75 -6.95
N GLY A 79 27.72 47.04 -8.10
CA GLY A 79 26.39 46.54 -8.40
C GLY A 79 26.30 45.00 -8.40
N ALA A 80 27.35 44.31 -8.85
CA ALA A 80 27.42 42.84 -8.83
C ALA A 80 27.59 42.29 -7.41
N VAL A 81 28.43 42.90 -6.56
CA VAL A 81 28.61 42.49 -5.16
C VAL A 81 27.31 42.68 -4.37
N THR A 82 26.64 43.83 -4.54
CA THR A 82 25.35 44.08 -3.87
C THR A 82 24.28 43.10 -4.35
N ALA A 83 24.17 42.86 -5.66
CA ALA A 83 23.20 41.91 -6.21
C ALA A 83 23.44 40.48 -5.72
N LEU A 84 24.69 40.02 -5.64
CA LEU A 84 25.03 38.70 -5.11
C LEU A 84 24.74 38.61 -3.60
N ARG A 85 24.99 39.67 -2.83
CA ARG A 85 24.65 39.72 -1.41
C ARG A 85 23.15 39.68 -1.17
N ASP A 86 22.39 40.45 -1.94
CA ASP A 86 20.93 40.49 -1.83
C ASP A 86 20.32 39.13 -2.22
N LEU A 87 20.81 38.48 -3.28
CA LEU A 87 20.43 37.12 -3.64
C LEU A 87 20.76 36.10 -2.53
N ALA A 88 21.93 36.21 -1.91
CA ALA A 88 22.29 35.34 -0.78
C ALA A 88 21.33 35.51 0.41
N VAL A 89 20.93 36.75 0.74
CA VAL A 89 19.96 37.05 1.80
C VAL A 89 18.56 36.50 1.46
N GLU A 90 18.13 36.61 0.20
CA GLU A 90 16.86 36.04 -0.25
C GLU A 90 16.86 34.51 -0.15
N LEU A 91 17.93 33.85 -0.62
CA LEU A 91 18.08 32.39 -0.51
C LEU A 91 18.10 31.92 0.95
N ASP A 92 18.83 32.60 1.83
CA ASP A 92 18.89 32.30 3.26
C ASP A 92 17.52 32.53 3.96
N THR A 93 16.78 33.55 3.53
CA THR A 93 15.40 33.77 4.00
C THR A 93 14.45 32.68 3.54
N LEU A 94 14.58 32.21 2.30
CA LEU A 94 13.81 31.08 1.78
C LEU A 94 14.16 29.79 2.52
N VAL A 95 15.45 29.52 2.74
CA VAL A 95 15.93 28.37 3.53
C VAL A 95 15.31 28.40 4.93
N ARG A 96 15.36 29.53 5.64
CA ARG A 96 14.75 29.67 6.97
C ARG A 96 13.24 29.44 6.95
N ARG A 97 12.51 30.04 6.01
CA ARG A 97 11.05 29.87 5.88
C ARG A 97 10.68 28.41 5.62
N THR A 98 11.34 27.77 4.67
CA THR A 98 11.09 26.36 4.35
C THR A 98 11.48 25.45 5.51
N THR A 99 12.57 25.74 6.22
CA THR A 99 12.96 25.01 7.43
C THR A 99 11.91 25.11 8.54
N TRP A 100 11.33 26.30 8.75
CA TRP A 100 10.23 26.48 9.70
C TRP A 100 8.98 25.68 9.31
N VAL A 101 8.63 25.68 8.03
CA VAL A 101 7.50 24.88 7.50
C VAL A 101 7.76 23.38 7.71
N ILE A 102 8.94 22.89 7.36
CA ILE A 102 9.33 21.47 7.57
C ILE A 102 9.31 21.12 9.07
N THR A 103 9.82 22.00 9.94
CA THR A 103 9.86 21.76 11.39
C THR A 103 8.45 21.71 11.98
N GLY A 104 7.59 22.68 11.62
CA GLY A 104 6.19 22.69 12.04
C GLY A 104 5.43 21.47 11.52
N TYR A 105 5.70 21.06 10.28
CA TYR A 105 5.13 19.85 9.69
C TYR A 105 5.54 18.59 10.46
N ARG A 106 6.85 18.39 10.73
CA ARG A 106 7.35 17.24 11.48
C ARG A 106 6.76 17.16 12.89
N LEU A 107 6.53 18.32 13.54
CA LEU A 107 5.86 18.35 14.83
C LEU A 107 4.41 17.85 14.72
N ALA A 108 3.65 18.35 13.74
CA ALA A 108 2.28 17.91 13.48
C ALA A 108 2.22 16.42 13.06
N GLU A 109 3.21 15.96 12.30
CA GLU A 109 3.37 14.56 11.92
C GLU A 109 3.65 13.68 13.14
N GLN A 110 4.54 14.08 14.05
CA GLN A 110 4.81 13.35 15.30
C GLN A 110 3.58 13.25 16.19
N GLU A 111 2.82 14.34 16.33
CA GLU A 111 1.54 14.35 17.07
C GLU A 111 0.53 13.40 16.43
N SER A 112 0.37 13.48 15.10
CA SER A 112 -0.53 12.61 14.35
C SER A 112 -0.10 11.15 14.41
N ALA A 113 1.19 10.87 14.30
CA ALA A 113 1.75 9.52 14.39
C ALA A 113 1.55 8.91 15.78
N ALA A 114 1.66 9.70 16.86
CA ALA A 114 1.36 9.26 18.21
C ALA A 114 -0.12 8.91 18.39
N LEU A 115 -1.03 9.74 17.85
CA LEU A 115 -2.47 9.48 17.88
C LEU A 115 -2.84 8.23 17.05
N ILE A 116 -2.26 8.07 15.87
CA ILE A 116 -2.44 6.88 15.04
C ILE A 116 -1.90 5.65 15.77
N ALA A 117 -0.69 5.71 16.35
CA ALA A 117 -0.13 4.59 17.11
C ALA A 117 -1.00 4.20 18.32
N LEU A 118 -1.59 5.18 19.01
CA LEU A 118 -2.56 4.94 20.08
C LEU A 118 -3.83 4.26 19.55
N ALA A 119 -4.39 4.74 18.44
CA ALA A 119 -5.56 4.14 17.82
C ALA A 119 -5.29 2.69 17.37
N ARG A 120 -4.14 2.43 16.73
CA ARG A 120 -3.70 1.07 16.34
C ARG A 120 -3.64 0.14 17.56
N SER A 121 -3.01 0.62 18.64
CA SER A 121 -2.88 -0.13 19.89
C SER A 121 -4.23 -0.37 20.56
N ALA A 122 -5.13 0.62 20.52
CA ALA A 122 -6.48 0.51 21.06
C ALA A 122 -7.30 -0.55 20.33
N THR A 123 -7.23 -0.61 19.00
CA THR A 123 -7.91 -1.64 18.21
C THR A 123 -7.46 -3.03 18.59
N VAL A 124 -6.15 -3.28 18.64
CA VAL A 124 -5.60 -4.58 19.09
C VAL A 124 -6.04 -4.90 20.51
N ALA A 125 -6.00 -3.93 21.43
CA ALA A 125 -6.39 -4.13 22.83
C ALA A 125 -7.89 -4.45 22.97
N VAL A 126 -8.76 -3.76 22.23
CA VAL A 126 -10.21 -3.99 22.25
C VAL A 126 -10.55 -5.37 21.69
N THR A 127 -10.01 -5.73 20.53
CA THR A 127 -10.31 -7.04 19.91
C THR A 127 -9.72 -8.19 20.72
N LEU A 128 -8.51 -8.02 21.28
CA LEU A 128 -7.92 -9.01 22.18
C LEU A 128 -8.72 -9.14 23.47
N GLY A 129 -9.14 -8.02 24.06
CA GLY A 129 -9.99 -8.00 25.25
C GLY A 129 -11.33 -8.70 25.02
N ALA A 130 -11.98 -8.43 23.87
CA ALA A 130 -13.19 -9.11 23.45
C ALA A 130 -12.96 -10.62 23.28
N GLN A 131 -11.86 -11.02 22.64
CA GLN A 131 -11.49 -12.41 22.47
C GLN A 131 -11.28 -13.12 23.81
N LEU A 132 -10.50 -12.53 24.72
CA LEU A 132 -10.22 -13.10 26.04
C LEU A 132 -11.48 -13.17 26.92
N ALA A 133 -12.36 -12.17 26.87
CA ALA A 133 -13.63 -12.17 27.58
C ALA A 133 -14.60 -13.21 27.01
N GLY A 134 -14.71 -13.30 25.68
CA GLY A 134 -15.52 -14.29 25.00
C GLY A 134 -15.07 -15.71 25.30
N ALA A 135 -13.75 -15.95 25.32
CA ALA A 135 -13.20 -17.28 25.56
C ALA A 135 -13.60 -17.86 26.93
N ARG A 136 -13.82 -17.01 27.95
CA ARG A 136 -14.30 -17.44 29.28
C ARG A 136 -15.70 -18.08 29.26
N VAL A 137 -16.47 -17.82 28.21
CA VAL A 137 -17.85 -18.32 28.04
C VAL A 137 -18.01 -19.14 26.75
N GLY A 138 -16.90 -19.60 26.15
CA GLY A 138 -16.92 -20.41 24.91
C GLY A 138 -17.30 -19.63 23.65
N LEU A 139 -17.10 -18.31 23.63
CA LEU A 139 -17.29 -17.43 22.47
C LEU A 139 -15.93 -16.96 21.95
N LEU A 140 -15.83 -16.64 20.65
CA LEU A 140 -14.62 -16.08 20.02
C LEU A 140 -13.37 -16.98 20.16
N VAL A 141 -13.60 -18.28 20.38
CA VAL A 141 -12.56 -19.32 20.39
C VAL A 141 -12.46 -19.87 18.97
N ASP A 142 -11.35 -19.60 18.30
CA ASP A 142 -11.19 -19.94 16.88
C ASP A 142 -10.69 -21.38 16.65
N GLY A 143 -10.22 -22.07 17.69
CA GLY A 143 -9.89 -23.50 17.64
C GLY A 143 -8.54 -23.82 16.99
N SER A 144 -8.46 -25.03 16.41
CA SER A 144 -7.25 -25.59 15.76
C SER A 144 -7.53 -25.98 14.30
N PRO A 145 -6.55 -25.88 13.39
CA PRO A 145 -6.73 -26.22 11.99
C PRO A 145 -6.97 -27.73 11.78
N GLU A 146 -7.87 -28.05 10.85
CA GLU A 146 -7.96 -29.34 10.17
C GLU A 146 -7.05 -29.32 8.94
N THR A 147 -6.62 -30.50 8.46
CA THR A 147 -5.89 -30.62 7.20
C THR A 147 -6.70 -30.06 6.04
N VAL A 148 -6.06 -29.27 5.18
CA VAL A 148 -6.70 -28.71 3.98
C VAL A 148 -7.02 -29.81 2.96
N GLU A 149 -8.16 -29.70 2.31
CA GLU A 149 -8.62 -30.65 1.30
C GLU A 149 -8.77 -29.95 -0.05
N GLN A 150 -8.02 -30.37 -1.07
CA GLN A 150 -8.23 -29.88 -2.43
C GLN A 150 -9.60 -30.32 -2.94
N VAL A 151 -10.42 -29.37 -3.40
CA VAL A 151 -11.75 -29.64 -3.94
C VAL A 151 -11.86 -29.20 -5.41
N PRO A 152 -12.81 -29.75 -6.18
CA PRO A 152 -13.02 -29.32 -7.56
C PRO A 152 -13.34 -27.83 -7.67
N VAL A 153 -12.65 -27.16 -8.59
CA VAL A 153 -12.94 -25.77 -8.96
C VAL A 153 -14.24 -25.74 -9.75
N ALA A 154 -15.21 -24.95 -9.30
CA ALA A 154 -16.48 -24.78 -10.02
C ALA A 154 -16.23 -24.16 -11.42
N ALA A 155 -16.76 -24.79 -12.48
CA ALA A 155 -16.47 -24.37 -13.85
C ALA A 155 -16.79 -22.89 -14.12
N GLY A 156 -17.92 -22.41 -13.61
CA GLY A 156 -18.36 -21.00 -13.77
C GLY A 156 -17.60 -19.98 -12.92
N SER A 157 -16.66 -20.40 -12.05
CA SER A 157 -15.84 -19.49 -11.25
C SER A 157 -14.39 -19.39 -11.70
N ARG A 158 -13.99 -20.09 -12.78
CA ARG A 158 -12.64 -19.99 -13.33
C ARG A 158 -12.47 -18.70 -14.12
N VAL A 159 -11.43 -17.94 -13.77
CA VAL A 159 -11.04 -16.69 -14.43
C VAL A 159 -9.55 -16.79 -14.73
N VAL A 160 -9.15 -16.48 -15.96
CA VAL A 160 -7.74 -16.32 -16.32
C VAL A 160 -7.29 -14.95 -15.84
N VAL A 161 -6.35 -14.93 -14.90
CA VAL A 161 -5.84 -13.69 -14.30
C VAL A 161 -4.83 -13.03 -15.24
N HIS A 162 -5.05 -11.77 -15.61
CA HIS A 162 -4.14 -11.01 -16.45
C HIS A 162 -3.86 -9.61 -15.92
N ASP A 163 -4.65 -9.13 -14.96
CA ASP A 163 -4.55 -7.80 -14.39
C ASP A 163 -5.24 -7.78 -13.00
N LEU A 164 -5.16 -6.66 -12.30
CA LEU A 164 -5.80 -6.51 -10.99
C LEU A 164 -7.32 -6.74 -11.08
N ALA A 165 -7.97 -6.30 -12.16
CA ALA A 165 -9.41 -6.43 -12.33
C ALA A 165 -9.85 -7.91 -12.40
N SER A 166 -9.11 -8.76 -13.11
CA SER A 166 -9.35 -10.20 -13.19
C SER A 166 -9.00 -10.94 -11.89
N VAL A 167 -8.01 -10.50 -11.12
CA VAL A 167 -7.78 -10.99 -9.73
C VAL A 167 -9.03 -10.78 -8.88
N LEU A 168 -9.54 -9.54 -8.81
CA LEU A 168 -10.73 -9.21 -8.01
C LEU A 168 -12.00 -9.83 -8.60
N THR A 169 -12.04 -10.08 -9.91
CA THR A 169 -13.12 -10.86 -10.53
C THR A 169 -13.13 -12.29 -10.01
N SER A 170 -11.98 -12.99 -10.05
CA SER A 170 -11.86 -14.35 -9.49
C SER A 170 -12.24 -14.38 -8.00
N GLN A 171 -11.75 -13.42 -7.22
CA GLN A 171 -12.09 -13.27 -5.80
C GLN A 171 -13.60 -13.13 -5.58
N SER A 172 -14.27 -12.27 -6.36
CA SER A 172 -15.71 -12.04 -6.21
C SER A 172 -16.55 -13.29 -6.47
N LEU A 173 -16.09 -14.21 -7.33
CA LEU A 173 -16.79 -15.45 -7.70
C LEU A 173 -16.67 -16.56 -6.64
N ILE A 174 -15.72 -16.45 -5.72
CA ILE A 174 -15.59 -17.34 -4.56
C ILE A 174 -16.15 -16.72 -3.28
N SER A 175 -16.68 -15.50 -3.35
CA SER A 175 -17.35 -14.86 -2.22
C SER A 175 -18.52 -15.72 -1.71
N GLY A 176 -18.62 -15.88 -0.40
CA GLY A 176 -19.64 -16.73 0.23
C GLY A 176 -19.37 -18.23 0.16
N ARG A 177 -18.25 -18.68 -0.43
CA ARG A 177 -17.87 -20.11 -0.49
C ARG A 177 -16.80 -20.42 0.57
N PRO A 178 -16.91 -21.55 1.32
CA PRO A 178 -15.93 -21.91 2.36
C PRO A 178 -14.68 -22.54 1.75
N VAL A 179 -14.01 -21.82 0.85
CA VAL A 179 -12.80 -22.27 0.14
C VAL A 179 -11.75 -21.19 0.12
N VAL A 180 -10.48 -21.58 0.19
CA VAL A 180 -9.35 -20.74 -0.22
C VAL A 180 -8.97 -21.14 -1.64
N ARG A 181 -8.76 -20.17 -2.53
CA ARG A 181 -8.31 -20.44 -3.89
C ARG A 181 -6.83 -20.13 -4.03
N VAL A 182 -6.10 -21.04 -4.66
CA VAL A 182 -4.70 -20.85 -5.04
C VAL A 182 -4.59 -20.88 -6.56
N ILE A 183 -3.95 -19.87 -7.13
CA ILE A 183 -3.67 -19.75 -8.57
C ILE A 183 -2.16 -19.73 -8.74
N GLU A 184 -1.64 -20.74 -9.43
CA GLU A 184 -0.27 -20.73 -9.94
C GLU A 184 -0.27 -20.01 -11.30
N VAL A 185 0.61 -19.03 -11.46
CA VAL A 185 0.94 -18.39 -12.74
C VAL A 185 2.35 -18.84 -13.13
N ALA A 186 2.45 -19.72 -14.12
CA ALA A 186 3.74 -20.24 -14.57
C ALA A 186 4.60 -19.13 -15.20
N GLN A 187 5.87 -19.05 -14.81
CA GLN A 187 6.83 -18.09 -15.33
C GLN A 187 7.68 -18.70 -16.45
N PRO A 188 8.22 -17.87 -17.37
CA PRO A 188 9.05 -18.35 -18.48
C PRO A 188 10.34 -19.05 -18.05
N ASP A 189 10.89 -18.72 -16.88
CA ASP A 189 12.09 -19.35 -16.30
C ASP A 189 11.80 -20.68 -15.62
N GLY A 190 10.55 -21.15 -15.68
CA GLY A 190 10.10 -22.38 -15.04
C GLY A 190 9.77 -22.20 -13.56
N SER A 191 9.87 -21.01 -12.98
CA SER A 191 9.35 -20.70 -11.63
C SER A 191 7.82 -20.50 -11.64
N GLY A 192 7.21 -20.40 -10.46
CA GLY A 192 5.80 -20.04 -10.28
C GLY A 192 5.64 -18.66 -9.64
N ALA A 193 4.51 -18.00 -9.88
CA ALA A 193 4.01 -16.91 -9.04
C ALA A 193 2.64 -17.29 -8.50
N TRP A 194 2.40 -17.06 -7.21
CA TRP A 194 1.25 -17.65 -6.50
C TRP A 194 0.28 -16.60 -6.00
N ILE A 195 -0.99 -16.72 -6.37
CA ILE A 195 -2.07 -15.86 -5.86
C ILE A 195 -2.94 -16.69 -4.93
N VAL A 196 -3.05 -16.29 -3.67
CA VAL A 196 -3.94 -16.91 -2.68
C VAL A 196 -5.12 -15.97 -2.42
N GLN A 197 -6.33 -16.43 -2.74
CA GLN A 197 -7.56 -15.67 -2.59
C GLN A 197 -8.35 -16.18 -1.39
N ILE A 198 -8.56 -15.30 -0.41
CA ILE A 198 -9.23 -15.59 0.86
C ILE A 198 -10.61 -14.92 0.85
N PRO A 199 -11.71 -15.67 0.87
CA PRO A 199 -13.05 -15.11 0.99
C PRO A 199 -13.33 -14.41 2.32
N GLY A 200 -14.28 -13.48 2.28
CA GLY A 200 -14.79 -12.74 3.44
C GLY A 200 -15.68 -13.57 4.38
N THR A 201 -16.25 -12.90 5.39
CA THR A 201 -17.10 -13.49 6.44
C THR A 201 -18.36 -14.16 5.86
N GLN A 202 -18.64 -15.37 6.34
CA GLN A 202 -19.80 -16.20 5.96
C GLN A 202 -20.71 -16.49 7.15
N GLN A 203 -20.19 -16.37 8.37
CA GLN A 203 -20.88 -16.66 9.62
C GLN A 203 -20.58 -15.53 10.63
N TRP A 204 -21.60 -14.80 11.07
CA TRP A 204 -21.45 -13.74 12.07
C TRP A 204 -21.66 -14.22 13.52
N SER A 205 -21.81 -15.53 13.71
CA SER A 205 -21.94 -16.13 15.04
C SER A 205 -20.65 -15.90 15.85
N PRO A 206 -20.75 -15.44 17.10
CA PRO A 206 -19.59 -15.38 17.99
C PRO A 206 -19.18 -16.77 18.49
N ARG A 207 -20.00 -17.81 18.29
CA ARG A 207 -19.62 -19.21 18.49
C ARG A 207 -19.00 -19.74 17.22
N ALA A 208 -17.84 -20.37 17.36
CA ALA A 208 -17.17 -21.04 16.28
C ALA A 208 -18.00 -22.21 15.73
N ASP A 209 -17.90 -22.39 14.42
CA ASP A 209 -18.40 -23.51 13.62
C ASP A 209 -17.20 -24.11 12.85
N PRO A 210 -17.25 -25.35 12.32
CA PRO A 210 -16.16 -25.87 11.49
C PRO A 210 -15.76 -24.97 10.31
N ARG A 211 -16.66 -24.11 9.82
CA ARG A 211 -16.33 -23.08 8.81
C ARG A 211 -15.48 -21.96 9.43
N VAL A 212 -14.32 -21.71 8.84
CA VAL A 212 -13.35 -20.74 9.35
C VAL A 212 -13.52 -19.31 8.82
N HIS A 213 -14.52 -19.06 7.98
CA HIS A 213 -14.83 -17.71 7.49
C HIS A 213 -15.89 -17.06 8.38
N ASP A 214 -15.53 -16.74 9.62
CA ASP A 214 -16.47 -16.36 10.67
C ASP A 214 -16.00 -15.20 11.55
N LEU A 215 -16.91 -14.66 12.38
CA LEU A 215 -16.63 -13.57 13.32
C LEU A 215 -15.49 -13.89 14.28
N THR A 216 -15.28 -15.15 14.64
CA THR A 216 -14.16 -15.53 15.51
C THR A 216 -12.81 -15.33 14.80
N SER A 217 -12.75 -15.59 13.50
CA SER A 217 -11.56 -15.30 12.66
C SER A 217 -11.36 -13.81 12.45
N ASP A 218 -12.44 -13.03 12.27
CA ASP A 218 -12.39 -11.57 12.18
C ASP A 218 -11.70 -10.98 13.41
N VAL A 219 -12.25 -11.27 14.60
CA VAL A 219 -11.71 -10.74 15.87
C VAL A 219 -10.28 -11.23 16.12
N ARG A 220 -9.99 -12.50 15.84
CA ARG A 220 -8.65 -13.07 16.06
C ARG A 220 -7.60 -12.43 15.14
N ALA A 221 -7.90 -12.26 13.86
CA ALA A 221 -7.00 -11.63 12.90
C ALA A 221 -6.82 -10.13 13.17
N MET A 222 -7.89 -9.40 13.55
CA MET A 222 -7.78 -8.00 13.98
C MET A 222 -6.93 -7.84 15.25
N SER A 223 -6.87 -8.86 16.11
CA SER A 223 -6.01 -8.87 17.31
C SER A 223 -4.55 -9.21 17.01
N LEU A 224 -4.14 -9.26 15.74
CA LEU A 224 -2.80 -9.66 15.30
C LEU A 224 -2.39 -11.05 15.82
N ARG A 225 -3.35 -11.96 15.94
CA ARG A 225 -3.10 -13.36 16.29
C ARG A 225 -3.35 -14.25 15.08
N PRO A 226 -2.51 -15.27 14.82
CA PRO A 226 -2.78 -16.27 13.81
C PRO A 226 -4.15 -16.91 14.03
N SER A 227 -5.04 -16.79 13.05
CA SER A 227 -6.32 -17.48 13.01
C SER A 227 -6.19 -18.80 12.26
N VAL A 228 -7.11 -19.73 12.50
CA VAL A 228 -7.17 -20.99 11.75
C VAL A 228 -7.32 -20.71 10.25
N LEU A 229 -8.07 -19.67 9.86
CA LEU A 229 -8.17 -19.26 8.46
C LEU A 229 -6.81 -18.82 7.89
N ALA A 230 -5.98 -18.10 8.67
CA ALA A 230 -4.64 -17.73 8.24
C ALA A 230 -3.74 -18.97 8.03
N GLU A 231 -3.71 -19.86 9.02
CA GLU A 231 -2.89 -21.09 8.98
C GLU A 231 -3.32 -22.01 7.83
N THR A 232 -4.62 -22.20 7.64
CA THR A 232 -5.14 -23.05 6.57
C THR A 232 -5.01 -22.43 5.18
N ALA A 233 -5.06 -21.09 5.04
CA ALA A 233 -4.76 -20.43 3.77
C ALA A 233 -3.30 -20.66 3.35
N LEU A 234 -2.36 -20.61 4.29
CA LEU A 234 -0.96 -20.92 4.04
C LEU A 234 -0.73 -22.40 3.76
N ALA A 235 -1.39 -23.30 4.50
CA ALA A 235 -1.34 -24.74 4.23
C ALA A 235 -1.89 -25.09 2.83
N ALA A 236 -2.93 -24.40 2.36
CA ALA A 236 -3.46 -24.55 1.01
C ALA A 236 -2.44 -24.14 -0.07
N LEU A 237 -1.70 -23.05 0.15
CA LEU A 237 -0.60 -22.64 -0.73
C LEU A 237 0.52 -23.67 -0.76
N LEU A 238 0.97 -24.14 0.40
CA LEU A 238 2.06 -25.13 0.50
C LEU A 238 1.67 -26.45 -0.18
N ASP A 239 0.44 -26.93 0.01
CA ASP A 239 -0.05 -28.12 -0.70
C ASP A 239 -0.13 -27.88 -2.23
N ALA A 240 -0.57 -26.69 -2.67
CA ALA A 240 -0.61 -26.36 -4.10
C ALA A 240 0.78 -26.34 -4.74
N GLN A 241 1.78 -25.83 -4.02
CA GLN A 241 3.19 -25.83 -4.41
C GLN A 241 3.71 -27.27 -4.57
N VAL A 242 3.48 -28.14 -3.59
CA VAL A 242 3.83 -29.57 -3.68
C VAL A 242 3.14 -30.25 -4.87
N ARG A 243 1.84 -30.03 -5.07
CA ARG A 243 1.07 -30.60 -6.19
C ARG A 243 1.50 -30.09 -7.57
N SER A 244 2.22 -28.98 -7.62
CA SER A 244 2.78 -28.43 -8.85
C SER A 244 4.24 -28.85 -9.05
N GLY A 245 4.76 -29.75 -8.21
CA GLY A 245 6.14 -30.23 -8.27
C GLY A 245 7.16 -29.23 -7.72
N ARG A 246 6.73 -28.28 -6.88
CA ARG A 246 7.54 -27.16 -6.37
C ARG A 246 7.58 -27.13 -4.83
N PRO A 247 8.04 -28.21 -4.15
CA PRO A 247 8.04 -28.26 -2.68
C PRO A 247 8.92 -27.18 -2.01
N ASP A 248 9.93 -26.65 -2.74
CA ASP A 248 10.87 -25.64 -2.25
C ASP A 248 10.63 -24.25 -2.89
N ALA A 249 9.37 -23.89 -3.14
CA ALA A 249 8.95 -22.62 -3.74
C ALA A 249 9.16 -21.37 -2.84
N ARG A 250 10.10 -21.42 -1.88
CA ARG A 250 10.41 -20.32 -0.97
C ARG A 250 11.00 -19.09 -1.66
N GLY A 251 11.51 -19.21 -2.88
CA GLY A 251 11.94 -18.08 -3.71
C GLY A 251 10.83 -17.50 -4.60
N GLU A 252 9.71 -18.23 -4.76
CA GLU A 252 8.65 -17.88 -5.70
C GLU A 252 7.70 -16.85 -5.09
N PRO A 253 7.40 -15.73 -5.78
CA PRO A 253 6.64 -14.64 -5.20
C PRO A 253 5.19 -15.06 -4.92
N VAL A 254 4.68 -14.64 -3.76
CA VAL A 254 3.30 -14.86 -3.31
C VAL A 254 2.56 -13.53 -3.19
N MET A 255 1.33 -13.51 -3.70
CA MET A 255 0.34 -12.45 -3.52
C MET A 255 -0.84 -13.00 -2.72
N LEU A 256 -1.17 -12.36 -1.59
CA LEU A 256 -2.40 -12.64 -0.87
C LEU A 256 -3.47 -11.63 -1.26
N THR A 257 -4.69 -12.07 -1.51
CA THR A 257 -5.81 -11.17 -1.78
C THR A 257 -7.03 -11.55 -0.98
N GLY A 258 -7.79 -10.54 -0.55
CA GLY A 258 -8.97 -10.77 0.26
C GLY A 258 -9.96 -9.62 0.24
N HIS A 259 -11.23 -9.95 0.43
CA HIS A 259 -12.32 -8.99 0.64
C HIS A 259 -12.82 -9.09 2.09
N SER A 260 -13.06 -7.96 2.75
CA SER A 260 -13.54 -7.93 4.15
C SER A 260 -12.61 -8.77 5.05
N LEU A 261 -13.11 -9.75 5.82
CA LEU A 261 -12.31 -10.74 6.57
C LEU A 261 -11.10 -11.28 5.81
N GLY A 262 -11.26 -11.61 4.52
CA GLY A 262 -10.18 -12.18 3.74
C GLY A 262 -8.98 -11.26 3.65
N GLY A 263 -9.22 -9.94 3.55
CA GLY A 263 -8.15 -8.95 3.53
C GLY A 263 -7.56 -8.69 4.91
N ILE A 264 -8.36 -8.81 5.98
CA ILE A 264 -7.87 -8.82 7.38
C ILE A 264 -6.88 -9.98 7.55
N VAL A 265 -7.26 -11.19 7.13
CA VAL A 265 -6.39 -12.37 7.22
C VAL A 265 -5.15 -12.24 6.33
N ALA A 266 -5.30 -11.81 5.08
CA ALA A 266 -4.17 -11.62 4.17
C ALA A 266 -3.14 -10.64 4.75
N THR A 267 -3.60 -9.55 5.35
CA THR A 267 -2.72 -8.53 5.95
C THR A 267 -2.14 -9.00 7.29
N ALA A 268 -2.89 -9.77 8.09
CA ALA A 268 -2.39 -10.38 9.31
C ALA A 268 -1.27 -11.39 9.04
N ILE A 269 -1.37 -12.19 7.96
CA ILE A 269 -0.28 -13.06 7.50
C ILE A 269 0.96 -12.22 7.14
N ALA A 270 0.77 -11.08 6.47
CA ALA A 270 1.88 -10.20 6.09
C ALA A 270 2.58 -9.54 7.29
N ALA A 271 1.81 -9.18 8.32
CA ALA A 271 2.30 -8.60 9.56
C ALA A 271 2.99 -9.63 10.48
N ASP A 272 2.63 -10.91 10.40
CA ASP A 272 3.25 -11.97 11.21
C ASP A 272 4.56 -12.46 10.57
N ALA A 273 5.69 -12.16 11.22
CA ALA A 273 7.01 -12.58 10.75
C ALA A 273 7.15 -14.10 10.65
N ARG A 274 6.53 -14.88 11.54
CA ARG A 274 6.64 -16.34 11.55
C ARG A 274 5.94 -16.95 10.34
N LEU A 275 4.74 -16.47 10.02
CA LEU A 275 3.99 -16.95 8.86
C LEU A 275 4.66 -16.49 7.55
N ARG A 276 5.20 -15.27 7.52
CA ARG A 276 5.91 -14.75 6.36
C ARG A 276 7.25 -15.45 6.12
N GLU A 277 7.91 -16.01 7.13
CA GLU A 277 9.13 -16.81 6.91
C GLU A 277 8.87 -18.13 6.17
N GLU A 278 7.62 -18.58 6.08
CA GLU A 278 7.26 -19.81 5.37
C GLU A 278 7.22 -19.62 3.85
N VAL A 279 7.00 -18.39 3.36
CA VAL A 279 6.76 -18.09 1.94
C VAL A 279 7.35 -16.74 1.51
N ASN A 280 7.70 -16.57 0.24
CA ASN A 280 8.12 -15.27 -0.29
C ASN A 280 6.90 -14.37 -0.56
N LEU A 281 6.26 -13.90 0.51
CA LEU A 281 5.17 -12.94 0.44
C LEU A 281 5.69 -11.58 -0.02
N THR A 282 5.25 -11.14 -1.20
CA THR A 282 5.68 -9.88 -1.80
C THR A 282 4.54 -8.89 -1.97
N HIS A 283 3.30 -9.36 -2.10
CA HIS A 283 2.16 -8.50 -2.39
C HIS A 283 0.91 -8.86 -1.55
N VAL A 284 0.16 -7.83 -1.17
CA VAL A 284 -1.17 -7.96 -0.56
C VAL A 284 -2.16 -7.06 -1.30
N VAL A 285 -3.33 -7.59 -1.63
CA VAL A 285 -4.44 -6.82 -2.21
C VAL A 285 -5.67 -6.96 -1.34
N THR A 286 -6.13 -5.86 -0.74
CA THR A 286 -7.35 -5.86 0.07
C THR A 286 -8.47 -5.08 -0.61
N ALA A 287 -9.71 -5.50 -0.34
CA ALA A 287 -10.91 -4.82 -0.79
C ALA A 287 -11.90 -4.72 0.37
N GLY A 288 -12.20 -3.49 0.80
CA GLY A 288 -13.16 -3.27 1.87
C GLY A 288 -12.71 -3.78 3.25
N SER A 289 -11.39 -3.88 3.51
CA SER A 289 -10.89 -4.50 4.73
C SER A 289 -10.33 -3.48 5.73
N PRO A 290 -10.64 -3.58 7.04
CA PRO A 290 -10.00 -2.78 8.09
C PRO A 290 -8.62 -3.35 8.41
N VAL A 291 -7.58 -2.74 7.85
CA VAL A 291 -6.19 -3.23 7.91
C VAL A 291 -5.16 -2.14 8.25
N GLY A 292 -5.59 -0.91 8.49
CA GLY A 292 -4.72 0.24 8.72
C GLY A 292 -3.91 0.16 10.01
N HIS A 293 -4.32 -0.71 10.94
CA HIS A 293 -3.60 -0.96 12.20
C HIS A 293 -2.51 -2.01 12.11
N MET A 294 -2.43 -2.74 10.99
CA MET A 294 -1.53 -3.87 10.87
C MET A 294 -0.11 -3.45 10.45
N PRO A 295 0.94 -3.90 11.16
CA PRO A 295 2.32 -3.50 10.89
C PRO A 295 2.94 -4.30 9.73
N VAL A 296 2.53 -4.03 8.49
CA VAL A 296 3.11 -4.67 7.30
C VAL A 296 4.51 -4.12 7.01
N PRO A 297 5.54 -4.99 6.87
CA PRO A 297 6.91 -4.55 6.67
C PRO A 297 7.17 -4.01 5.26
N PRO A 298 8.18 -3.15 5.05
CA PRO A 298 8.49 -2.52 3.75
C PRO A 298 8.78 -3.48 2.59
N GLY A 299 9.10 -4.75 2.87
CA GLY A 299 9.32 -5.77 1.84
C GLY A 299 8.05 -6.33 1.19
N VAL A 300 6.86 -5.91 1.66
CA VAL A 300 5.56 -6.37 1.15
C VAL A 300 4.77 -5.18 0.61
N GLN A 301 4.44 -5.21 -0.68
CA GLN A 301 3.67 -4.17 -1.36
C GLN A 301 2.16 -4.37 -1.13
N VAL A 302 1.49 -3.39 -0.52
CA VAL A 302 0.05 -3.42 -0.25
C VAL A 302 -0.70 -2.51 -1.20
N LEU A 303 -1.78 -3.03 -1.80
CA LEU A 303 -2.80 -2.24 -2.48
C LEU A 303 -4.15 -2.44 -1.76
N ALA A 304 -4.65 -1.38 -1.14
CA ALA A 304 -5.93 -1.38 -0.45
C ALA A 304 -6.98 -0.63 -1.26
N LEU A 305 -8.08 -1.31 -1.62
CA LEU A 305 -9.24 -0.70 -2.26
C LEU A 305 -10.30 -0.41 -1.20
N GLU A 306 -10.76 0.84 -1.14
CA GLU A 306 -11.77 1.31 -0.19
C GLU A 306 -12.86 2.13 -0.89
N HIS A 307 -14.09 2.05 -0.39
CA HIS A 307 -15.16 2.95 -0.80
C HIS A 307 -15.50 3.92 0.33
N THR A 308 -15.72 5.20 0.00
CA THR A 308 -15.99 6.26 0.99
C THR A 308 -17.24 5.97 1.84
N GLY A 309 -18.26 5.32 1.26
CA GLY A 309 -19.48 4.94 1.96
C GLY A 309 -19.40 3.61 2.74
N ASP A 310 -18.32 2.84 2.56
CA ASP A 310 -18.15 1.54 3.22
C ASP A 310 -17.56 1.72 4.62
N ILE A 311 -18.36 1.39 5.64
CA ILE A 311 -17.94 1.52 7.04
C ILE A 311 -16.98 0.41 7.49
N VAL A 312 -16.88 -0.70 6.75
CA VAL A 312 -16.09 -1.86 7.18
C VAL A 312 -14.59 -1.56 7.19
N PRO A 313 -13.99 -0.92 6.16
CA PRO A 313 -12.63 -0.40 6.23
C PRO A 313 -12.33 0.50 7.43
N LEU A 314 -13.34 1.20 7.96
CA LEU A 314 -13.18 2.13 9.09
C LEU A 314 -13.26 1.45 10.46
N ALA A 315 -13.55 0.14 10.51
CA ALA A 315 -13.81 -0.59 11.74
C ALA A 315 -12.57 -0.76 12.64
N ASP A 316 -11.36 -0.61 12.10
CA ASP A 316 -10.12 -0.59 12.91
C ASP A 316 -9.80 0.79 13.49
N LEU A 317 -10.63 1.81 13.22
CA LEU A 317 -10.47 3.19 13.70
C LEU A 317 -9.14 3.84 13.29
N THR A 318 -8.48 3.33 12.25
CA THR A 318 -7.20 3.83 11.79
C THR A 318 -7.19 4.08 10.29
N PRO A 319 -6.62 5.20 9.82
CA PRO A 319 -6.38 5.34 8.40
C PRO A 319 -5.33 4.33 7.96
N ASN A 320 -5.49 3.83 6.73
CA ASN A 320 -4.41 3.12 6.06
C ASN A 320 -3.13 3.98 6.03
N PRO A 321 -1.95 3.38 6.26
CA PRO A 321 -0.70 4.12 6.31
C PRO A 321 -0.34 4.73 4.95
N ASP A 322 0.14 5.96 4.98
CA ASP A 322 0.71 6.63 3.80
C ASP A 322 2.21 6.31 3.73
N LEU A 323 2.55 5.12 3.21
CA LEU A 323 3.91 4.59 3.14
C LEU A 323 4.31 4.22 1.70
N PRO A 324 5.61 4.19 1.37
CA PRO A 324 6.08 3.85 0.02
C PRO A 324 5.63 2.47 -0.49
N HIS A 325 5.48 1.51 0.42
CA HIS A 325 5.04 0.14 0.11
C HIS A 325 3.52 -0.05 0.27
N TRP A 326 2.75 1.00 0.59
CA TRP A 326 1.31 0.91 0.80
C TRP A 326 0.57 1.93 -0.05
N THR A 327 -0.23 1.46 -1.01
CA THR A 327 -1.08 2.31 -1.86
C THR A 327 -2.54 2.07 -1.50
N THR A 328 -3.30 3.13 -1.23
CA THR A 328 -4.74 3.06 -1.00
C THR A 328 -5.47 3.75 -2.15
N VAL A 329 -6.42 3.06 -2.76
CA VAL A 329 -7.34 3.59 -3.77
C VAL A 329 -8.71 3.72 -3.14
N ARG A 330 -9.16 4.96 -2.99
CA ARG A 330 -10.51 5.30 -2.55
C ARG A 330 -11.38 5.67 -3.74
N ARG A 331 -12.63 5.22 -3.72
CA ARG A 331 -13.63 5.60 -4.71
C ARG A 331 -14.94 5.95 -4.02
N ASP A 332 -15.56 7.03 -4.46
CA ASP A 332 -16.94 7.32 -4.08
C ASP A 332 -17.91 6.47 -4.92
N VAL A 333 -18.82 5.76 -4.25
CA VAL A 333 -19.83 4.90 -4.88
C VAL A 333 -21.20 5.45 -4.52
N PRO A 334 -21.91 6.13 -5.45
CA PRO A 334 -23.23 6.68 -5.19
C PRO A 334 -24.26 5.60 -4.80
N ASP A 335 -25.25 6.00 -3.99
CA ASP A 335 -26.34 5.18 -3.42
C ASP A 335 -25.95 4.20 -2.29
N ALA A 336 -25.37 4.74 -1.21
CA ALA A 336 -25.20 4.04 0.06
C ALA A 336 -26.55 3.95 0.82
N THR A 337 -27.19 2.78 0.81
CA THR A 337 -28.33 2.51 1.70
C THR A 337 -27.85 1.76 2.94
N MET A 338 -27.76 2.51 4.05
CA MET A 338 -27.53 2.03 5.42
C MET A 338 -28.64 1.10 5.90
N ILE A 339 -28.59 -0.20 5.60
CA ILE A 339 -29.39 -1.21 6.31
C ILE A 339 -28.61 -2.53 6.43
N MET A 340 -28.50 -3.04 7.67
CA MET A 340 -28.34 -4.47 7.97
C MET A 340 -29.56 -4.92 8.79
N PRO A 341 -30.15 -6.12 8.54
CA PRO A 341 -29.48 -7.34 8.10
C PRO A 341 -29.91 -7.87 6.72
N GLY A 342 -28.92 -8.30 5.92
CA GLY A 342 -29.04 -8.84 4.56
C GLY A 342 -27.64 -8.99 3.95
N PRO A 343 -27.47 -9.37 2.66
CA PRO A 343 -26.17 -9.20 2.01
C PRO A 343 -25.79 -7.74 2.18
N GLY A 344 -24.60 -7.49 2.75
CA GLY A 344 -24.15 -6.17 3.22
C GLY A 344 -24.37 -5.05 2.20
N PRO A 345 -24.30 -3.79 2.64
CA PRO A 345 -24.71 -2.70 1.80
C PRO A 345 -23.81 -2.66 0.53
N ARG A 346 -24.36 -2.18 -0.59
CA ARG A 346 -23.80 -2.37 -1.95
C ARG A 346 -22.34 -1.94 -2.07
N GLU A 347 -21.95 -0.93 -1.31
CA GLU A 347 -20.60 -0.41 -1.15
C GLU A 347 -19.61 -1.45 -0.61
N HIS A 348 -20.05 -2.38 0.23
CA HIS A 348 -19.25 -3.47 0.77
C HIS A 348 -19.35 -4.76 -0.05
N SER A 349 -19.90 -4.70 -1.28
CA SER A 349 -19.99 -5.87 -2.14
C SER A 349 -18.67 -6.10 -2.88
N ALA A 350 -18.19 -7.35 -2.84
CA ALA A 350 -17.04 -7.78 -3.65
C ALA A 350 -17.23 -7.51 -5.16
N LEU A 351 -18.48 -7.52 -5.65
CA LEU A 351 -18.79 -7.17 -7.04
C LEU A 351 -18.55 -5.70 -7.36
N THR A 352 -18.82 -4.80 -6.40
CA THR A 352 -18.56 -3.36 -6.54
C THR A 352 -17.06 -3.09 -6.51
N TYR A 353 -16.32 -3.73 -5.60
CA TYR A 353 -14.86 -3.60 -5.52
C TYR A 353 -14.13 -4.09 -6.77
N ARG A 354 -14.68 -5.10 -7.46
CA ARG A 354 -14.18 -5.52 -8.79
C ARG A 354 -14.21 -4.38 -9.82
N GLU A 355 -15.26 -3.56 -9.84
CA GLU A 355 -15.34 -2.41 -10.75
C GLU A 355 -14.32 -1.33 -10.39
N THR A 356 -14.07 -1.12 -9.09
CA THR A 356 -13.03 -0.20 -8.61
C THR A 356 -11.63 -0.67 -9.02
N ALA A 357 -11.35 -1.98 -8.94
CA ALA A 357 -10.13 -2.55 -9.50
C ALA A 357 -10.01 -2.30 -11.01
N ARG A 358 -11.11 -2.44 -11.77
CA ARG A 358 -11.15 -2.13 -13.22
C ARG A 358 -10.79 -0.67 -13.50
N LEU A 359 -11.35 0.26 -12.72
CA LEU A 359 -11.05 1.70 -12.82
C LEU A 359 -9.58 1.98 -12.48
N ALA A 360 -9.04 1.34 -11.45
CA ALA A 360 -7.64 1.50 -11.05
C ALA A 360 -6.68 1.04 -12.15
N VAL A 361 -6.96 -0.12 -12.78
CA VAL A 361 -6.19 -0.61 -13.95
C VAL A 361 -6.17 0.44 -15.06
N ARG A 362 -7.34 0.95 -15.47
CA ARG A 362 -7.40 1.99 -16.52
C ARG A 362 -6.65 3.26 -16.14
N ALA A 363 -6.77 3.71 -14.90
CA ALA A 363 -6.07 4.90 -14.44
C ALA A 363 -4.54 4.72 -14.45
N ALA A 364 -4.03 3.50 -14.23
CA ALA A 364 -2.62 3.19 -14.40
C ALA A 364 -2.21 3.10 -15.89
N GLU A 365 -3.02 2.50 -16.74
CA GLU A 365 -2.76 2.41 -18.19
C GLU A 365 -2.75 3.79 -18.87
N ASP A 366 -3.62 4.70 -18.44
CA ASP A 366 -3.67 6.09 -18.88
C ASP A 366 -2.50 6.94 -18.33
N GLY A 367 -1.63 6.36 -17.48
CA GLY A 367 -0.51 7.05 -16.83
C GLY A 367 -0.93 8.04 -15.73
N GLY A 368 -2.19 7.99 -15.27
CA GLY A 368 -2.79 8.98 -14.39
C GLY A 368 -2.32 8.93 -12.92
N HIS A 369 -1.77 7.80 -12.46
CA HIS A 369 -1.33 7.65 -11.06
C HIS A 369 -0.02 6.86 -10.93
N PRO A 370 1.13 7.52 -10.65
CA PRO A 370 2.43 6.87 -10.52
C PRO A 370 2.49 5.73 -9.50
N SER A 371 1.81 5.86 -8.35
CA SER A 371 1.74 4.78 -7.34
C SER A 371 1.06 3.52 -7.88
N LEU A 372 0.01 3.66 -8.69
CA LEU A 372 -0.67 2.52 -9.30
C LEU A 372 0.16 1.88 -10.40
N VAL A 373 0.81 2.70 -11.22
CA VAL A 373 1.76 2.23 -12.24
C VAL A 373 2.85 1.39 -11.59
N ASP A 374 3.45 1.88 -10.50
CA ASP A 374 4.50 1.17 -9.78
C ASP A 374 4.04 -0.11 -9.13
N TRP A 375 2.91 -0.06 -8.44
CA TRP A 375 2.37 -1.23 -7.80
C TRP A 375 2.07 -2.33 -8.84
N MET A 376 1.46 -1.96 -9.99
CA MET A 376 1.18 -2.93 -11.06
C MET A 376 2.46 -3.44 -11.73
N ALA A 377 3.48 -2.60 -11.88
CA ALA A 377 4.78 -3.04 -12.39
C ALA A 377 5.44 -4.07 -11.45
N GLY A 378 5.41 -3.82 -10.13
CA GLY A 378 5.89 -4.76 -9.11
C GLY A 378 5.10 -6.06 -9.06
N ALA A 379 3.80 -6.01 -9.33
CA ALA A 379 2.91 -7.16 -9.38
C ALA A 379 2.95 -7.94 -10.71
N SER A 380 3.79 -7.54 -11.68
CA SER A 380 3.86 -8.17 -13.01
C SER A 380 4.09 -9.69 -13.03
N PRO A 381 4.78 -10.35 -12.07
CA PRO A 381 4.84 -11.82 -12.04
C PRO A 381 3.46 -12.48 -11.91
N PHE A 382 2.50 -11.80 -11.28
CA PHE A 382 1.13 -12.28 -11.08
C PHE A 382 0.17 -11.83 -12.18
N LEU A 383 0.49 -10.70 -12.84
CA LEU A 383 -0.39 -9.98 -13.75
C LEU A 383 0.22 -9.99 -15.15
N ALA A 384 -0.43 -10.68 -16.10
CA ALA A 384 0.00 -10.70 -17.49
C ALA A 384 0.12 -9.32 -18.17
N GLY A 385 -0.55 -8.31 -17.62
CA GLY A 385 -0.56 -6.93 -18.08
C GLY A 385 0.14 -6.02 -17.07
N GLY A 386 1.42 -5.74 -17.32
CA GLY A 386 2.05 -4.55 -16.76
C GLY A 386 1.52 -3.26 -17.42
N PRO A 387 1.72 -2.09 -16.80
CA PRO A 387 1.37 -0.80 -17.40
C PRO A 387 2.10 -0.57 -18.73
N ALA A 388 1.53 0.27 -19.60
CA ALA A 388 2.10 0.60 -20.90
C ALA A 388 3.54 1.14 -20.75
N GLY A 389 4.53 0.37 -21.21
CA GLY A 389 5.95 0.71 -21.11
C GLY A 389 6.85 -0.44 -20.63
N VAL A 390 6.29 -1.44 -19.96
CA VAL A 390 6.96 -2.72 -19.68
C VAL A 390 6.64 -3.69 -20.83
N ALA A 391 7.65 -4.40 -21.35
CA ALA A 391 7.45 -5.35 -22.45
C ALA A 391 6.40 -6.41 -22.07
N ARG A 392 5.21 -6.33 -22.69
CA ARG A 392 4.18 -7.37 -22.55
C ARG A 392 4.73 -8.68 -23.13
N PRO A 393 4.59 -9.83 -22.44
CA PRO A 393 4.74 -11.11 -23.11
C PRO A 393 3.79 -11.12 -24.31
N ARG A 394 4.30 -11.45 -25.50
CA ARG A 394 3.49 -11.47 -26.74
C ARG A 394 2.28 -12.41 -26.65
N ASP A 395 2.28 -13.34 -25.69
CA ASP A 395 1.36 -14.48 -25.61
C ASP A 395 0.42 -14.46 -24.38
N GLY A 396 0.35 -13.35 -23.61
CA GLY A 396 -0.49 -13.28 -22.40
C GLY A 396 0.16 -13.92 -21.16
N PRO A 397 -0.58 -14.18 -20.07
CA PRO A 397 -0.01 -14.85 -18.90
C PRO A 397 0.45 -16.26 -19.29
N GLY A 398 1.51 -16.75 -18.66
CA GLY A 398 1.84 -18.16 -18.72
C GLY A 398 0.67 -19.05 -18.24
N PRO A 399 0.70 -20.36 -18.54
CA PRO A 399 -0.34 -21.29 -18.12
C PRO A 399 -0.70 -21.14 -16.63
N GLN A 400 -2.00 -21.18 -16.32
CA GLN A 400 -2.50 -21.01 -14.96
C GLN A 400 -3.15 -22.28 -14.43
N HIS A 401 -2.76 -22.67 -13.20
CA HIS A 401 -3.37 -23.79 -12.49
C HIS A 401 -4.15 -23.27 -11.29
N VAL A 402 -5.48 -23.37 -11.37
CA VAL A 402 -6.40 -22.95 -10.29
C VAL A 402 -6.78 -24.15 -9.44
N ARG A 403 -6.64 -24.02 -8.12
CA ARG A 403 -7.03 -25.02 -7.13
C ARG A 403 -7.89 -24.36 -6.05
N ASP A 404 -9.04 -24.96 -5.74
CA ASP A 404 -9.87 -24.56 -4.60
C ASP A 404 -9.56 -25.53 -3.44
N TYR A 405 -9.47 -25.01 -2.22
CA TYR A 405 -9.19 -25.76 -1.01
C TYR A 405 -10.29 -25.54 0.00
N ARG A 406 -10.86 -26.62 0.50
CA ARG A 406 -11.75 -26.55 1.66
C ARG A 406 -10.90 -26.38 2.91
N VAL A 407 -11.22 -25.33 3.67
CA VAL A 407 -10.55 -24.97 4.91
C VAL A 407 -11.52 -25.09 6.09
N ARG A 408 -11.05 -25.71 7.17
CA ARG A 408 -11.86 -26.03 8.35
C ARG A 408 -11.03 -25.99 9.63
N ARG A 409 -11.73 -25.83 10.75
CA ARG A 409 -11.19 -26.09 12.09
C ARG A 409 -11.72 -27.41 12.64
N ARG A 410 -10.93 -28.06 13.50
CA ARG A 410 -11.36 -29.27 14.20
C ARG A 410 -12.51 -28.97 15.16
N PRO A 411 -13.52 -29.86 15.27
CA PRO A 411 -14.54 -29.74 16.31
C PRO A 411 -13.91 -29.79 17.70
N GLU A 412 -14.41 -28.99 18.65
CA GLU A 412 -14.00 -29.12 20.05
C GLU A 412 -14.33 -30.53 20.58
N GLY A 413 -13.35 -31.19 21.19
CA GLY A 413 -13.51 -32.53 21.77
C GLY A 413 -13.07 -33.72 20.90
N ALA A 414 -12.59 -33.48 19.68
CA ALA A 414 -11.95 -34.52 18.86
C ALA A 414 -10.45 -34.62 19.22
N GLY A 415 -10.14 -35.39 20.26
CA GLY A 415 -8.79 -35.77 20.68
C GLY A 415 -8.52 -37.25 20.46
#